data_AF-A0A8C9F9E6-F1
#
_entry.id   AF-A0A8C9F9E6-F1
#
_cell.length_a   1.000
_cell.length_b   1.000
_cell.length_c   1.000
_cell.angle_alpha   90.00
_cell.angle_beta   90.00
_cell.angle_gamma   90.00
#
_symmetry.space_group_name_H-M   'P 1'
#
loop_
_entity.id
_entity.type
_entity.pdbx_description
1 polymer ?
#
loop_
_entity_poly.entity_id
_entity_poly.type
_entity_poly.pdbx_seq_one_letter_code
_entity_poly.pdbx_strand_id
1 'polypeptide(L)'
;IWRSEATFQFTVERFNRLSESVLSPPCFVRNLPWKIMVMPRLYPDRPHQKSVGFFLQCNAESDSTVVDLSRVINAAVYMMPTEGDDSSKSVPLALQRVFYELQHSDKPVGTKKLTKSFGSDVLMCYLMDSLSPQARVNLHSSSSFPAICQSFYLVFESFIDYVAVEQLDGDNKYDAGEHGLQEAEKGVKFLTLPPVLHLQLMRFMYDPQTDQNIKINDRFEFPEQLPLDEFLQKTDPKDPANYILHAVLVHSGDNHGGHYVVYLNPKGDGKWCKFDDDVVSRCTKEEAIEHNYGGHDDDLSVRHCTNAYMLVYIRESKLTCGKATRREKNRGSEEEGEAGSSPLHASADSGRGSVLRPPRQ
;
A
#
# COMPACT_ATOMS: atom_id res chain seq x y z
N ILE A 1 21.93 21.90 7.61
CA ILE A 1 21.83 21.96 6.13
C ILE A 1 21.34 20.60 5.67
N TRP A 2 20.11 20.50 5.18
CA TRP A 2 19.52 19.24 4.73
C TRP A 2 20.11 18.92 3.35
N ARG A 3 20.98 17.91 3.26
CA ARG A 3 21.60 17.46 2.00
C ARG A 3 21.25 16.00 1.75
N SER A 4 20.84 15.68 0.52
CA SER A 4 20.41 14.35 0.08
C SER A 4 21.58 13.37 -0.02
N GLU A 5 22.78 13.89 -0.26
CA GLU A 5 24.05 13.19 -0.38
C GLU A 5 25.21 14.06 0.15
N ALA A 6 26.35 13.43 0.47
CA ALA A 6 27.60 14.13 0.76
C ALA A 6 28.81 13.20 0.61
N THR A 7 29.96 13.78 0.30
CA THR A 7 31.27 13.11 0.37
C THR A 7 31.99 13.56 1.63
N PHE A 8 32.57 12.62 2.38
CA PHE A 8 33.39 12.93 3.56
C PHE A 8 34.55 11.95 3.69
N GLN A 9 35.61 12.39 4.36
CA GLN A 9 36.89 11.69 4.44
C GLN A 9 37.26 11.44 5.90
N PHE A 10 37.93 10.32 6.16
CA PHE A 10 38.45 9.96 7.47
C PHE A 10 39.84 9.33 7.31
N THR A 11 40.83 9.91 7.98
CA THR A 11 42.22 9.43 7.95
C THR A 11 42.56 8.79 9.28
N VAL A 12 42.98 7.52 9.25
CA VAL A 12 43.45 6.81 10.44
C VAL A 12 44.96 7.01 10.57
N GLU A 13 45.37 7.84 11.54
CA GLU A 13 46.78 8.03 11.85
C GLU A 13 47.38 6.79 12.52
N ARG A 14 48.66 6.51 12.26
CA ARG A 14 49.39 5.36 12.83
C ARG A 14 48.68 4.01 12.59
N PHE A 15 48.17 3.83 11.39
CA PHE A 15 47.43 2.63 10.96
C PHE A 15 48.12 1.29 11.28
N ASN A 16 49.45 1.25 11.26
CA ASN A 16 50.23 0.06 11.61
C ASN A 16 50.11 -0.39 13.08
N ARG A 17 49.56 0.45 13.96
CA ARG A 17 49.32 0.18 15.39
C ARG A 17 47.83 0.07 15.74
N LEU A 18 46.95 0.02 14.74
CA LEU A 18 45.50 -0.06 14.96
C LEU A 18 45.12 -1.42 15.56
N SER A 19 44.64 -1.43 16.80
CA SER A 19 44.21 -2.64 17.54
C SER A 19 42.69 -2.72 17.77
N GLU A 20 41.99 -1.59 17.68
CA GLU A 20 40.56 -1.46 17.97
C GLU A 20 39.82 -0.79 16.81
N SER A 21 38.49 -0.90 16.81
CA SER A 21 37.64 -0.16 15.87
C SER A 21 37.69 1.34 16.16
N VAL A 22 37.91 2.15 15.13
CA VAL A 22 37.89 3.62 15.22
C VAL A 22 36.77 4.19 14.36
N LEU A 23 36.12 5.23 14.86
CA LEU A 23 35.02 5.93 14.18
C LEU A 23 35.46 7.33 13.74
N SER A 24 34.99 7.76 12.58
CA SER A 24 35.16 9.13 12.11
C SER A 24 34.27 10.11 12.88
N PRO A 25 34.60 11.42 12.82
CA PRO A 25 33.61 12.46 13.08
C PRO A 25 32.37 12.28 12.20
N PRO A 26 31.16 12.62 12.70
CA PRO A 26 29.93 12.43 11.94
C PRO A 26 29.83 13.42 10.78
N CYS A 27 29.53 12.91 9.60
CA CYS A 27 29.05 13.68 8.45
C CYS A 27 27.53 13.62 8.42
N PHE A 28 26.87 14.77 8.47
CA PHE A 28 25.41 14.81 8.45
C PHE A 28 24.87 14.74 7.02
N VAL A 29 24.12 13.69 6.69
CA VAL A 29 23.39 13.52 5.42
C VAL A 29 21.96 13.14 5.76
N ARG A 30 20.98 13.82 5.16
CA ARG A 30 19.55 13.72 5.54
C ARG A 30 19.29 13.95 7.05
N ASN A 31 20.11 14.79 7.69
CA ASN A 31 20.08 15.08 9.14
C ASN A 31 20.43 13.88 10.05
N LEU A 32 20.93 12.78 9.48
CA LEU A 32 21.45 11.63 10.23
C LEU A 32 22.98 11.72 10.33
N PRO A 33 23.59 11.34 11.46
CA PRO A 33 25.04 11.30 11.60
C PRO A 33 25.61 10.03 10.94
N TRP A 34 26.34 10.21 9.84
CA TRP A 34 27.06 9.13 9.16
C TRP A 34 28.53 9.13 9.59
N LYS A 35 29.06 7.99 10.03
CA LYS A 35 30.46 7.82 10.46
C LYS A 35 31.12 6.70 9.66
N ILE A 36 32.38 6.87 9.29
CA ILE A 36 33.21 5.78 8.77
C ILE A 36 33.78 5.02 9.96
N MET A 37 33.61 3.70 10.00
CA MET A 37 34.24 2.81 10.96
C MET A 37 35.35 2.02 10.28
N VAL A 38 36.55 2.06 10.85
CA VAL A 38 37.68 1.25 10.41
C VAL A 38 38.07 0.33 11.55
N MET A 39 38.11 -0.98 11.30
CA MET A 39 38.48 -1.97 12.32
C MET A 39 39.50 -2.98 11.80
N PRO A 40 40.52 -3.35 12.59
CA PRO A 40 41.40 -4.46 12.23
C PRO A 40 40.64 -5.78 12.38
N ARG A 41 40.76 -6.68 11.40
CA ARG A 41 40.24 -8.05 11.46
C ARG A 41 41.41 -8.98 11.79
N LEU A 42 41.30 -9.68 12.91
CA LEU A 42 42.25 -10.71 13.33
C LEU A 42 41.61 -12.07 13.10
N TYR A 43 42.32 -12.94 12.38
CA TYR A 43 41.92 -14.32 12.18
C TYR A 43 42.68 -15.21 13.18
N PRO A 44 42.00 -15.80 14.17
CA PRO A 44 42.67 -16.58 15.21
C PRO A 44 43.46 -17.78 14.66
N ASP A 45 43.06 -18.34 13.52
CA ASP A 45 43.73 -19.48 12.88
C ASP A 45 44.83 -19.10 11.88
N ARG A 46 45.00 -17.81 11.55
CA ARG A 46 45.97 -17.33 10.55
C ARG A 46 46.58 -15.99 10.96
N PRO A 47 47.58 -15.98 11.88
CA PRO A 47 48.14 -14.76 12.45
C PRO A 47 48.90 -13.87 11.45
N HIS A 48 49.18 -14.37 10.24
CA HIS A 48 49.85 -13.61 9.18
C HIS A 48 48.87 -12.96 8.19
N GLN A 49 47.56 -13.24 8.31
CA GLN A 49 46.54 -12.64 7.47
C GLN A 49 45.88 -11.49 8.23
N LYS A 50 46.27 -10.26 7.92
CA LYS A 50 45.65 -9.05 8.46
C LYS A 50 44.74 -8.45 7.39
N SER A 51 43.46 -8.28 7.70
CA SER A 51 42.54 -7.51 6.85
C SER A 51 41.96 -6.34 7.64
N VAL A 52 41.43 -5.36 6.93
CA VAL A 52 40.85 -4.15 7.52
C VAL A 52 39.40 -4.10 7.12
N GLY A 53 38.52 -4.10 8.13
CA GLY A 53 37.11 -3.85 7.96
C GLY A 53 36.85 -2.36 7.80
N PHE A 54 36.09 -2.00 6.77
CA PHE A 54 35.65 -0.64 6.47
C PHE A 54 34.13 -0.64 6.41
N PHE A 55 33.48 0.16 7.25
CA PHE A 55 32.03 0.22 7.35
C PHE A 55 31.56 1.66 7.40
N LEU A 56 30.32 1.87 6.96
CA LEU A 56 29.64 3.14 7.06
C LEU A 56 28.50 3.00 8.08
N GLN A 57 28.62 3.66 9.22
CA GLN A 57 27.63 3.65 10.30
C GLN A 57 26.66 4.81 10.09
N CYS A 58 25.36 4.54 10.05
CA CYS A 58 24.31 5.55 10.01
C CYS A 58 23.47 5.48 11.29
N ASN A 59 23.34 6.61 11.99
CA ASN A 59 22.36 6.80 13.06
C ASN A 59 22.32 5.70 14.15
N ALA A 60 23.45 5.36 14.75
CA ALA A 60 23.52 4.35 15.82
C ALA A 60 22.91 4.79 17.17
N GLU A 61 22.40 6.02 17.29
CA GLU A 61 22.03 6.64 18.58
C GLU A 61 20.70 7.43 18.56
N SER A 62 19.78 7.27 17.59
CA SER A 62 18.47 7.94 17.73
C SER A 62 17.24 7.29 17.09
N ASP A 63 16.18 7.25 17.89
CA ASP A 63 14.79 6.88 17.62
C ASP A 63 14.07 7.99 16.81
N SER A 64 13.16 7.61 15.89
CA SER A 64 12.36 8.57 15.11
C SER A 64 10.92 8.12 14.83
N THR A 65 10.03 9.12 14.76
CA THR A 65 8.56 9.10 14.85
C THR A 65 7.80 8.84 13.52
N VAL A 66 6.61 8.22 13.59
CA VAL A 66 5.70 7.79 12.48
C VAL A 66 4.32 8.52 12.58
N VAL A 67 3.81 9.24 11.56
CA VAL A 67 2.84 9.02 10.45
C VAL A 67 1.33 8.82 10.78
N ASP A 68 0.51 9.72 10.20
CA ASP A 68 -0.96 9.72 10.09
C ASP A 68 -1.42 9.00 8.80
N LEU A 69 -2.17 7.88 8.91
CA LEU A 69 -2.73 7.09 7.81
C LEU A 69 -4.26 7.30 7.70
N SER A 70 -4.82 7.33 6.48
CA SER A 70 -6.26 7.22 6.13
C SER A 70 -7.31 7.77 7.13
N ARG A 71 -7.60 9.08 7.08
CA ARG A 71 -8.60 9.73 7.96
C ARG A 71 -10.02 9.14 7.92
N VAL A 72 -10.45 8.56 6.79
CA VAL A 72 -11.83 8.05 6.63
C VAL A 72 -12.00 6.65 7.24
N ILE A 73 -11.07 5.73 6.99
CA ILE A 73 -11.11 4.38 7.56
C ILE A 73 -10.83 4.44 9.06
N ASN A 74 -9.89 5.29 9.49
CA ASN A 74 -9.60 5.45 10.91
C ASN A 74 -10.83 5.96 11.67
N ALA A 75 -11.56 6.95 11.14
CA ALA A 75 -12.77 7.45 11.77
C ALA A 75 -13.85 6.36 11.89
N ALA A 76 -14.08 5.57 10.84
CA ALA A 76 -15.04 4.48 10.90
C ALA A 76 -14.63 3.41 11.93
N VAL A 77 -13.35 3.05 11.98
CA VAL A 77 -12.84 2.04 12.92
C VAL A 77 -12.94 2.50 14.37
N TYR A 78 -12.61 3.78 14.65
CA TYR A 78 -12.75 4.34 15.99
C TYR A 78 -14.20 4.46 16.47
N MET A 79 -15.16 4.55 15.56
CA MET A 79 -16.59 4.64 15.89
C MET A 79 -17.27 3.27 16.08
N MET A 80 -16.56 2.16 15.94
CA MET A 80 -17.11 0.83 16.21
C MET A 80 -17.36 0.65 17.73
N PRO A 81 -18.54 0.16 18.14
CA PRO A 81 -18.84 -0.08 19.56
C PRO A 81 -18.08 -1.31 20.06
N THR A 82 -17.09 -1.10 20.94
CA THR A 82 -16.20 -2.16 21.47
C THR A 82 -16.19 -2.24 23.00
N GLU A 83 -17.15 -1.59 23.68
CA GLU A 83 -17.16 -1.46 25.16
C GLU A 83 -17.38 -2.78 25.91
N GLY A 84 -17.94 -3.81 25.24
CA GLY A 84 -18.17 -5.15 25.79
C GLY A 84 -17.21 -6.23 25.27
N ASP A 85 -16.23 -5.84 24.44
CA ASP A 85 -15.44 -6.79 23.67
C ASP A 85 -14.31 -7.44 24.48
N ASP A 86 -14.10 -8.75 24.27
CA ASP A 86 -12.93 -9.45 24.79
C ASP A 86 -11.67 -8.95 24.09
N SER A 87 -10.79 -8.33 24.87
CA SER A 87 -9.50 -7.77 24.46
C SER A 87 -8.57 -8.71 23.66
N SER A 88 -8.77 -10.02 23.76
CA SER A 88 -7.96 -11.07 23.15
C SER A 88 -8.55 -11.68 21.88
N LYS A 89 -9.84 -11.43 21.62
CA LYS A 89 -10.61 -12.02 20.51
C LYS A 89 -11.22 -10.98 19.57
N SER A 90 -11.46 -9.76 20.05
CA SER A 90 -12.06 -8.73 19.21
C SER A 90 -11.04 -8.11 18.24
N VAL A 91 -11.24 -8.42 16.96
CA VAL A 91 -10.54 -7.78 15.84
C VAL A 91 -10.83 -6.27 15.78
N PRO A 92 -12.09 -5.80 15.89
CA PRO A 92 -12.40 -4.36 15.96
C PRO A 92 -11.60 -3.61 17.03
N LEU A 93 -11.56 -4.14 18.26
CA LEU A 93 -10.84 -3.54 19.38
C LEU A 93 -9.32 -3.61 19.18
N ALA A 94 -8.80 -4.68 18.57
CA ALA A 94 -7.39 -4.78 18.25
C ALA A 94 -6.97 -3.79 17.15
N LEU A 95 -7.80 -3.57 16.13
CA LEU A 95 -7.58 -2.55 15.09
C LEU A 95 -7.62 -1.14 15.66
N GLN A 96 -8.59 -0.83 16.52
CA GLN A 96 -8.67 0.46 17.22
C GLN A 96 -7.37 0.76 18.00
N ARG A 97 -6.82 -0.24 18.71
CA ARG A 97 -5.55 -0.09 19.44
C ARG A 97 -4.38 0.19 18.51
N VAL A 98 -4.24 -0.58 17.43
CA VAL A 98 -3.13 -0.40 16.46
C VAL A 98 -3.21 0.98 15.83
N PHE A 99 -4.40 1.43 15.40
CA PHE A 99 -4.56 2.76 14.83
C PHE A 99 -4.29 3.86 15.85
N TYR A 100 -4.76 3.70 17.09
CA TYR A 100 -4.50 4.65 18.17
C TYR A 100 -3.00 4.78 18.44
N GLU A 101 -2.29 3.66 18.56
CA GLU A 101 -0.85 3.65 18.78
C GLU A 101 -0.10 4.21 17.56
N LEU A 102 -0.49 3.88 16.32
CA LEU A 102 0.14 4.45 15.12
C LEU A 102 0.01 5.98 15.05
N GLN A 103 -1.08 6.53 15.56
CA GLN A 103 -1.34 7.97 15.53
C GLN A 103 -0.64 8.75 16.66
N HIS A 104 -0.38 8.12 17.81
CA HIS A 104 0.07 8.80 19.02
C HIS A 104 1.42 8.32 19.56
N SER A 105 1.85 7.11 19.21
CA SER A 105 3.12 6.54 19.66
C SER A 105 4.28 7.12 18.85
N ASP A 106 5.35 7.44 19.54
CA ASP A 106 6.66 7.75 18.96
C ASP A 106 7.53 6.48 18.77
N LYS A 107 7.05 5.32 19.23
CA LYS A 107 7.71 4.01 19.15
C LYS A 107 6.99 3.06 18.19
N PRO A 108 7.70 2.05 17.65
CA PRO A 108 7.11 1.01 16.80
C PRO A 108 5.91 0.33 17.45
N VAL A 109 4.85 0.15 16.67
CA VAL A 109 3.56 -0.38 17.14
C VAL A 109 3.54 -1.90 17.06
N GLY A 110 3.17 -2.55 18.17
CA GLY A 110 3.13 -4.00 18.24
C GLY A 110 1.84 -4.59 17.68
N THR A 111 1.93 -5.49 16.69
CA THR A 111 0.77 -6.14 16.06
C THR A 111 0.31 -7.44 16.73
N LYS A 112 1.01 -7.91 17.77
CA LYS A 112 0.78 -9.22 18.42
C LYS A 112 -0.67 -9.47 18.83
N LYS A 113 -1.35 -8.46 19.39
CA LYS A 113 -2.76 -8.58 19.82
C LYS A 113 -3.71 -8.67 18.63
N LEU A 114 -3.42 -7.97 17.55
CA LEU A 114 -4.18 -8.03 16.31
C LEU A 114 -4.06 -9.41 15.68
N THR A 115 -2.83 -9.92 15.52
CA THR A 115 -2.60 -11.29 15.01
C THR A 115 -3.31 -12.34 15.86
N LYS A 116 -3.26 -12.20 17.19
CA LYS A 116 -3.96 -13.11 18.11
C LYS A 116 -5.49 -13.04 17.94
N SER A 117 -6.06 -11.85 17.70
CA SER A 117 -7.51 -11.68 17.55
C SER A 117 -8.09 -12.36 16.32
N PHE A 118 -7.28 -12.56 15.27
CA PHE A 118 -7.69 -13.32 14.08
C PHE A 118 -7.73 -14.84 14.33
N GLY A 119 -7.03 -15.34 15.34
CA GLY A 119 -6.85 -16.79 15.58
C GLY A 119 -5.73 -17.40 14.72
N SER A 120 -5.15 -18.50 15.19
CA SER A 120 -4.02 -19.18 14.52
C SER A 120 -4.35 -19.70 13.12
N ASP A 121 -5.62 -20.05 12.87
CA ASP A 121 -6.06 -20.59 11.58
C ASP A 121 -6.11 -19.52 10.48
N VAL A 122 -6.43 -18.27 10.83
CA VAL A 122 -6.52 -17.15 9.87
C VAL A 122 -5.15 -16.64 9.44
N LEU A 123 -4.12 -16.71 10.29
CA LEU A 123 -2.75 -16.41 9.89
C LEU A 123 -2.24 -17.41 8.84
N MET A 124 -2.67 -18.66 8.95
CA MET A 124 -2.43 -19.71 7.96
C MET A 124 -3.15 -19.38 6.64
N CYS A 125 -4.39 -18.89 6.68
CA CYS A 125 -5.10 -18.41 5.49
C CYS A 125 -4.42 -17.21 4.80
N TYR A 126 -3.90 -16.21 5.53
CA TYR A 126 -3.17 -15.08 4.91
C TYR A 126 -1.85 -15.51 4.24
N LEU A 127 -1.13 -16.44 4.87
CA LEU A 127 0.06 -17.05 4.27
C LEU A 127 -0.32 -17.89 3.03
N MET A 128 -1.46 -18.58 3.04
CA MET A 128 -1.96 -19.36 1.90
C MET A 128 -2.61 -18.54 0.78
N ASP A 129 -3.23 -17.39 1.07
CA ASP A 129 -3.78 -16.45 0.08
C ASP A 129 -2.69 -15.87 -0.82
N SER A 130 -1.46 -15.78 -0.29
CA SER A 130 -0.26 -15.38 -1.04
C SER A 130 0.24 -16.49 -1.98
N LEU A 131 -0.17 -17.75 -1.76
CA LEU A 131 0.43 -18.95 -2.35
C LEU A 131 -0.50 -19.77 -3.25
N SER A 132 -1.80 -19.46 -3.35
CA SER A 132 -2.70 -20.23 -4.22
C SER A 132 -3.72 -19.37 -4.98
N PRO A 133 -3.71 -19.39 -6.33
CA PRO A 133 -4.80 -18.83 -7.14
C PRO A 133 -6.17 -19.48 -6.88
N GLN A 134 -6.19 -20.66 -6.24
CA GLN A 134 -7.40 -21.44 -5.95
C GLN A 134 -8.10 -21.09 -4.62
N ALA A 135 -7.48 -20.33 -3.72
CA ALA A 135 -8.15 -19.84 -2.49
C ALA A 135 -9.07 -18.62 -2.71
N ARG A 136 -9.27 -18.17 -3.97
CA ARG A 136 -10.07 -17.00 -4.38
C ARG A 136 -11.59 -17.11 -4.14
N VAL A 137 -12.04 -17.91 -3.18
CA VAL A 137 -13.47 -18.17 -2.95
C VAL A 137 -14.09 -17.28 -1.85
N ASN A 138 -13.35 -16.64 -0.94
CA ASN A 138 -13.98 -16.06 0.26
C ASN A 138 -13.77 -14.59 0.62
N LEU A 139 -13.16 -13.74 -0.22
CA LEU A 139 -13.24 -12.28 -0.06
C LEU A 139 -13.29 -11.55 -1.41
N HIS A 140 -14.39 -11.70 -2.14
CA HIS A 140 -14.76 -10.67 -3.13
C HIS A 140 -15.23 -9.42 -2.38
N SER A 141 -14.30 -8.64 -1.84
CA SER A 141 -14.58 -7.22 -1.63
C SER A 141 -14.71 -6.59 -3.00
N SER A 142 -15.82 -5.92 -3.29
CA SER A 142 -16.07 -5.20 -4.54
C SER A 142 -15.08 -4.05 -4.83
N SER A 143 -14.04 -3.90 -4.00
CA SER A 143 -12.99 -2.89 -4.09
C SER A 143 -11.63 -3.40 -4.60
N SER A 144 -11.47 -4.72 -4.77
CA SER A 144 -10.19 -5.35 -5.13
C SER A 144 -10.28 -6.02 -6.49
N PHE A 145 -9.36 -5.67 -7.40
CA PHE A 145 -9.31 -6.24 -8.75
C PHE A 145 -7.94 -6.87 -9.03
N PRO A 146 -7.91 -8.05 -9.66
CA PRO A 146 -6.67 -8.64 -10.15
C PRO A 146 -6.18 -7.86 -11.38
N ALA A 147 -4.89 -7.55 -11.43
CA ALA A 147 -4.21 -7.13 -12.64
C ALA A 147 -3.31 -8.29 -13.09
N ILE A 148 -3.57 -8.79 -14.29
CA ILE A 148 -2.73 -9.81 -14.94
C ILE A 148 -1.44 -9.13 -15.35
N CYS A 149 -0.32 -9.56 -14.76
CA CYS A 149 1.01 -9.00 -15.05
C CYS A 149 1.75 -9.79 -16.12
N GLN A 150 1.35 -11.04 -16.37
CA GLN A 150 1.96 -11.84 -17.41
C GLN A 150 1.53 -11.31 -18.77
N SER A 151 2.50 -11.15 -19.68
CA SER A 151 2.30 -10.68 -21.07
C SER A 151 1.95 -9.20 -21.26
N PHE A 152 1.92 -8.40 -20.18
CA PHE A 152 1.60 -6.97 -20.26
C PHE A 152 2.70 -6.12 -19.62
N TYR A 153 2.99 -4.98 -20.23
CA TYR A 153 3.99 -4.04 -19.71
C TYR A 153 3.38 -2.96 -18.82
N LEU A 154 2.09 -2.70 -18.95
CA LEU A 154 1.39 -1.58 -18.31
C LEU A 154 0.08 -2.03 -17.65
N VAL A 155 -0.25 -1.42 -16.50
CA VAL A 155 -1.56 -1.60 -15.83
C VAL A 155 -2.73 -1.40 -16.80
N PHE A 156 -2.63 -0.42 -17.69
CA PHE A 156 -3.70 -0.09 -18.62
C PHE A 156 -4.01 -1.24 -19.60
N GLU A 157 -2.97 -1.91 -20.11
CA GLU A 157 -3.14 -3.08 -21.00
C GLU A 157 -3.84 -4.24 -20.26
N SER A 158 -3.52 -4.42 -18.97
CA SER A 158 -4.17 -5.41 -18.11
C SER A 158 -5.68 -5.15 -17.97
N PHE A 159 -6.10 -3.88 -17.91
CA PHE A 159 -7.52 -3.53 -17.87
C PHE A 159 -8.22 -3.79 -19.22
N ILE A 160 -7.54 -3.51 -20.34
CA ILE A 160 -8.05 -3.82 -21.69
C ILE A 160 -8.31 -5.32 -21.82
N ASP A 161 -7.35 -6.15 -21.41
CA ASP A 161 -7.48 -7.61 -21.41
C ASP A 161 -8.61 -8.08 -20.50
N TYR A 162 -8.72 -7.51 -19.30
CA TYR A 162 -9.76 -7.87 -18.33
C TYR A 162 -11.19 -7.63 -18.85
N VAL A 163 -11.40 -6.60 -19.68
CA VAL A 163 -12.72 -6.30 -20.27
C VAL A 163 -12.88 -6.88 -21.68
N ALA A 164 -11.87 -7.57 -22.20
CA ALA A 164 -11.93 -8.19 -23.51
C ALA A 164 -13.01 -9.27 -23.54
N VAL A 165 -13.61 -9.47 -24.72
CA VAL A 165 -14.58 -10.53 -24.93
C VAL A 165 -13.83 -11.84 -25.13
N GLU A 166 -14.08 -12.79 -24.25
CA GLU A 166 -13.62 -14.17 -24.34
C GLU A 166 -14.63 -14.98 -25.16
N GLN A 167 -14.11 -15.80 -26.09
CA GLN A 167 -14.91 -16.78 -26.82
C GLN A 167 -14.97 -18.09 -26.00
N LEU A 168 -16.18 -18.59 -25.78
CA LEU A 168 -16.44 -19.86 -25.11
C LEU A 168 -16.73 -20.93 -26.17
N ASP A 169 -15.67 -21.55 -26.67
CA ASP A 169 -15.72 -22.59 -27.71
C ASP A 169 -14.97 -23.87 -27.30
N GLY A 170 -14.96 -24.87 -28.19
CA GLY A 170 -14.26 -26.14 -27.96
C GLY A 170 -14.71 -26.85 -26.68
N ASP A 171 -13.74 -27.12 -25.79
CA ASP A 171 -13.96 -27.75 -24.49
C ASP A 171 -14.49 -26.77 -23.42
N ASN A 172 -14.47 -25.46 -23.70
CA ASN A 172 -14.88 -24.38 -22.79
C ASN A 172 -16.28 -23.80 -23.13
N LYS A 173 -17.13 -24.57 -23.81
CA LYS A 173 -18.50 -24.16 -24.18
C LYS A 173 -19.35 -23.81 -22.95
N TYR A 174 -20.24 -22.84 -23.12
CA TYR A 174 -21.15 -22.39 -22.08
C TYR A 174 -22.30 -23.37 -21.87
N ASP A 175 -22.55 -23.76 -20.61
CA ASP A 175 -23.74 -24.55 -20.27
C ASP A 175 -24.97 -23.65 -20.21
N ALA A 176 -25.79 -23.72 -21.27
CA ALA A 176 -27.03 -22.95 -21.40
C ALA A 176 -28.25 -23.67 -20.79
N GLY A 177 -28.06 -24.67 -19.93
CA GLY A 177 -29.14 -25.39 -19.25
C GLY A 177 -29.96 -26.22 -20.22
N GLU A 178 -31.19 -25.79 -20.52
CA GLU A 178 -32.10 -26.52 -21.43
C GLU A 178 -31.55 -26.64 -22.86
N HIS A 179 -30.63 -25.76 -23.25
CA HIS A 179 -29.99 -25.76 -24.57
C HIS A 179 -28.64 -26.49 -24.60
N GLY A 180 -28.19 -27.08 -23.48
CA GLY A 180 -26.92 -27.79 -23.38
C GLY A 180 -25.70 -26.90 -23.60
N LEU A 181 -24.57 -27.51 -23.97
CA LEU A 181 -23.30 -26.81 -24.22
C LEU A 181 -23.36 -26.03 -25.54
N GLN A 182 -23.19 -24.71 -25.46
CA GLN A 182 -23.28 -23.78 -26.59
C GLN A 182 -22.00 -22.95 -26.72
N GLU A 183 -21.71 -22.55 -27.96
CA GLU A 183 -20.70 -21.51 -28.21
C GLU A 183 -21.28 -20.16 -27.79
N ALA A 184 -20.48 -19.35 -27.08
CA ALA A 184 -20.94 -18.09 -26.54
C ALA A 184 -19.80 -17.06 -26.43
N GLU A 185 -20.19 -15.79 -26.31
CA GLU A 185 -19.28 -14.70 -25.98
C GLU A 185 -19.47 -14.30 -24.53
N LYS A 186 -18.36 -14.17 -23.80
CA LYS A 186 -18.34 -13.74 -22.40
C LYS A 186 -17.51 -12.47 -22.30
N GLY A 187 -18.08 -11.42 -21.72
CA GLY A 187 -17.38 -10.18 -21.45
C GLY A 187 -17.69 -9.66 -20.06
N VAL A 188 -16.76 -8.90 -19.50
CA VAL A 188 -16.90 -8.23 -18.19
C VAL A 188 -16.88 -6.72 -18.39
N LYS A 189 -17.75 -5.99 -17.68
CA LYS A 189 -17.78 -4.53 -17.71
C LYS A 189 -17.90 -3.97 -16.30
N PHE A 190 -17.25 -2.84 -16.04
CA PHE A 190 -17.37 -2.15 -14.77
C PHE A 190 -18.61 -1.24 -14.77
N LEU A 191 -19.46 -1.38 -13.75
CA LEU A 191 -20.58 -0.47 -13.52
C LEU A 191 -20.16 0.75 -12.71
N THR A 192 -19.36 0.50 -11.67
CA THR A 192 -18.89 1.51 -10.72
C THR A 192 -17.50 1.11 -10.22
N LEU A 193 -16.61 2.09 -10.05
CA LEU A 193 -15.32 1.89 -9.41
C LEU A 193 -15.30 2.50 -8.00
N PRO A 194 -14.67 1.83 -7.03
CA PRO A 194 -14.67 2.23 -5.61
C PRO A 194 -13.85 3.51 -5.37
N PRO A 195 -14.15 4.33 -4.34
CA PRO A 195 -13.33 5.47 -3.95
C PRO A 195 -11.85 5.14 -3.69
N VAL A 196 -11.60 3.96 -3.12
CA VAL A 196 -10.27 3.38 -2.90
C VAL A 196 -10.22 2.08 -3.68
N LEU A 197 -9.29 2.00 -4.62
CA LEU A 197 -9.11 0.91 -5.56
C LEU A 197 -7.87 0.11 -5.18
N HIS A 198 -8.04 -1.17 -4.89
CA HIS A 198 -6.93 -2.09 -4.65
C HIS A 198 -6.68 -2.91 -5.90
N LEU A 199 -5.47 -2.81 -6.46
CA LEU A 199 -5.04 -3.61 -7.60
C LEU A 199 -4.01 -4.63 -7.12
N GLN A 200 -4.37 -5.91 -7.15
CA GLN A 200 -3.45 -6.99 -6.84
C GLN A 200 -2.75 -7.42 -8.13
N LEU A 201 -1.43 -7.28 -8.16
CA LEU A 201 -0.62 -7.68 -9.30
C LEU A 201 -0.40 -9.19 -9.22
N MET A 202 -0.91 -9.94 -10.20
CA MET A 202 -0.86 -11.40 -10.23
C MET A 202 0.54 -11.91 -10.60
N ARG A 203 1.52 -11.64 -9.74
CA ARG A 203 2.93 -12.03 -9.91
C ARG A 203 3.25 -13.43 -9.38
N PHE A 204 2.28 -14.18 -8.92
CA PHE A 204 2.48 -15.54 -8.42
C PHE A 204 1.66 -16.49 -9.29
N MET A 205 2.34 -17.42 -9.95
CA MET A 205 1.71 -18.38 -10.85
C MET A 205 2.27 -19.77 -10.62
N TYR A 206 1.46 -20.79 -10.92
CA TYR A 206 1.92 -22.16 -10.94
C TYR A 206 2.60 -22.44 -12.29
N ASP A 207 3.82 -22.98 -12.25
CA ASP A 207 4.55 -23.45 -13.42
C ASP A 207 4.40 -24.98 -13.53
N PRO A 208 3.65 -25.49 -14.53
CA PRO A 208 3.47 -26.92 -14.73
C PRO A 208 4.75 -27.67 -15.11
N GLN A 209 5.78 -26.98 -15.63
CA GLN A 209 7.02 -27.63 -16.04
C GLN A 209 7.89 -27.99 -14.83
N THR A 210 7.91 -27.11 -13.83
CA THR A 210 8.71 -27.30 -12.60
C THR A 210 7.90 -27.82 -11.42
N ASP A 211 6.57 -27.95 -11.57
CA ASP A 211 5.62 -28.38 -10.52
C ASP A 211 5.74 -27.51 -9.26
N GLN A 212 5.94 -26.21 -9.47
CA GLN A 212 6.16 -25.24 -8.40
C GLN A 212 5.43 -23.94 -8.69
N ASN A 213 5.04 -23.24 -7.62
CA ASN A 213 4.66 -21.84 -7.76
C ASN A 213 5.94 -21.04 -8.00
N ILE A 214 5.92 -20.15 -9.00
CA ILE A 214 6.99 -19.20 -9.29
C ILE A 214 6.52 -17.75 -9.11
N LYS A 215 7.46 -16.85 -8.84
CA LYS A 215 7.23 -15.40 -8.84
C LYS A 215 7.63 -14.81 -10.19
N ILE A 216 6.70 -14.12 -10.84
CA ILE A 216 6.91 -13.35 -12.05
C ILE A 216 7.55 -12.01 -11.68
N ASN A 217 8.84 -11.89 -12.00
CA ASN A 217 9.62 -10.68 -11.73
C ASN A 217 9.69 -9.72 -12.92
N ASP A 218 9.03 -10.05 -14.02
CA ASP A 218 8.98 -9.25 -15.25
C ASP A 218 8.59 -7.80 -14.99
N ARG A 219 9.08 -6.93 -15.86
CA ARG A 219 8.83 -5.49 -15.77
C ARG A 219 7.35 -5.20 -16.03
N PHE A 220 6.70 -4.57 -15.06
CA PHE A 220 5.30 -4.15 -15.13
C PHE A 220 5.18 -2.74 -14.54
N GLU A 221 4.82 -1.79 -15.39
CA GLU A 221 4.72 -0.38 -15.07
C GLU A 221 3.32 0.00 -14.58
N PHE A 222 3.28 0.88 -13.58
CA PHE A 222 2.06 1.43 -13.03
C PHE A 222 2.18 2.95 -12.88
N PRO A 223 1.24 3.74 -13.42
CA PRO A 223 1.37 5.19 -13.44
C PRO A 223 0.95 5.82 -12.10
N GLU A 224 1.46 7.02 -11.83
CA GLU A 224 0.97 7.81 -10.69
C GLU A 224 -0.49 8.24 -10.86
N GLN A 225 -0.92 8.50 -12.09
CA GLN A 225 -2.30 8.86 -12.44
C GLN A 225 -2.87 7.78 -13.36
N LEU A 226 -4.02 7.22 -12.98
CA LEU A 226 -4.66 6.11 -13.68
C LEU A 226 -6.07 6.53 -14.10
N PRO A 227 -6.28 6.95 -15.36
CA PRO A 227 -7.62 7.21 -15.90
C PRO A 227 -8.32 5.88 -16.22
N LEU A 228 -9.52 5.68 -15.69
CA LEU A 228 -10.28 4.42 -15.85
C LEU A 228 -11.70 4.62 -16.43
N ASP A 229 -12.03 5.83 -16.89
CA ASP A 229 -13.37 6.13 -17.40
C ASP A 229 -13.78 5.25 -18.58
N GLU A 230 -12.84 4.87 -19.45
CA GLU A 230 -13.13 4.06 -20.63
C GLU A 230 -13.61 2.64 -20.31
N PHE A 231 -13.29 2.12 -19.12
CA PHE A 231 -13.67 0.78 -18.71
C PHE A 231 -15.06 0.74 -18.05
N LEU A 232 -15.67 1.91 -17.78
CA LEU A 232 -17.01 2.02 -17.21
C LEU A 232 -18.09 1.91 -18.30
N GLN A 233 -19.15 1.15 -18.03
CA GLN A 233 -20.31 1.07 -18.92
C GLN A 233 -21.00 2.43 -19.09
N LYS A 234 -21.00 3.26 -18.04
CA LYS A 234 -21.53 4.62 -18.05
C LYS A 234 -20.60 5.52 -17.26
N THR A 235 -20.13 6.59 -17.90
CA THR A 235 -19.29 7.61 -17.27
C THR A 235 -20.13 8.70 -16.63
N ASP A 236 -19.57 9.37 -15.63
CA ASP A 236 -20.15 10.58 -15.03
C ASP A 236 -19.19 11.77 -15.29
N PRO A 237 -19.53 12.71 -16.17
CA PRO A 237 -18.70 13.89 -16.44
C PRO A 237 -18.40 14.74 -15.20
N LYS A 238 -19.20 14.62 -14.13
CA LYS A 238 -19.01 15.37 -12.87
C LYS A 238 -18.11 14.66 -11.87
N ASP A 239 -17.93 13.35 -12.01
CA ASP A 239 -17.03 12.55 -11.19
C ASP A 239 -16.25 11.62 -12.13
N PRO A 240 -15.19 12.10 -12.82
CA PRO A 240 -14.34 11.24 -13.64
C PRO A 240 -13.72 10.11 -12.81
N ALA A 241 -13.51 8.95 -13.42
CA ALA A 241 -12.83 7.81 -12.81
C ALA A 241 -11.30 7.95 -12.92
N ASN A 242 -10.78 9.11 -12.50
CA ASN A 242 -9.35 9.37 -12.39
C ASN A 242 -8.85 8.98 -11.00
N TYR A 243 -7.80 8.17 -10.98
CA TYR A 243 -7.21 7.63 -9.76
C TYR A 243 -5.78 8.11 -9.57
N ILE A 244 -5.40 8.37 -8.33
CA ILE A 244 -4.05 8.78 -7.93
C ILE A 244 -3.43 7.67 -7.09
N LEU A 245 -2.21 7.27 -7.43
CA LEU A 245 -1.46 6.26 -6.71
C LEU A 245 -1.18 6.75 -5.28
N HIS A 246 -1.57 5.93 -4.31
CA HIS A 246 -1.49 6.25 -2.89
C HIS A 246 -0.53 5.34 -2.13
N ALA A 247 -0.49 4.05 -2.48
CA ALA A 247 0.41 3.07 -1.89
C ALA A 247 0.95 2.08 -2.93
N VAL A 248 2.19 1.66 -2.73
CA VAL A 248 2.85 0.58 -3.47
C VAL A 248 3.35 -0.43 -2.44
N LEU A 249 2.71 -1.59 -2.38
CA LEU A 249 3.14 -2.71 -1.55
C LEU A 249 4.11 -3.55 -2.37
N VAL A 250 5.31 -3.73 -1.84
CA VAL A 250 6.45 -4.34 -2.52
C VAL A 250 6.86 -5.60 -1.78
N HIS A 251 7.14 -6.64 -2.55
CA HIS A 251 7.64 -7.90 -2.04
C HIS A 251 9.03 -8.17 -2.62
N SER A 252 10.00 -8.38 -1.75
CA SER A 252 11.36 -8.84 -2.06
C SER A 252 11.47 -10.33 -1.74
N GLY A 253 12.00 -11.14 -2.65
CA GLY A 253 12.14 -12.59 -2.45
C GLY A 253 11.25 -13.41 -3.38
N ASP A 254 11.06 -14.68 -3.04
CA ASP A 254 10.37 -15.67 -3.85
C ASP A 254 9.14 -16.24 -3.12
N ASN A 255 8.62 -17.36 -3.62
CA ASN A 255 7.40 -17.96 -3.09
C ASN A 255 7.59 -18.69 -1.77
N HIS A 256 8.82 -19.00 -1.38
CA HIS A 256 9.13 -19.72 -0.14
C HIS A 256 9.45 -18.75 1.01
N GLY A 257 9.77 -17.50 0.68
CA GLY A 257 10.00 -16.47 1.67
C GLY A 257 10.46 -15.16 1.06
N GLY A 258 10.22 -14.10 1.83
CA GLY A 258 10.58 -12.77 1.39
C GLY A 258 10.36 -11.73 2.47
N HIS A 259 10.46 -10.47 2.04
CA HIS A 259 10.31 -9.30 2.89
C HIS A 259 9.32 -8.33 2.25
N TYR A 260 8.42 -7.79 3.07
CA TYR A 260 7.36 -6.91 2.62
C TYR A 260 7.65 -5.49 3.09
N VAL A 261 7.61 -4.54 2.16
CA VAL A 261 7.71 -3.12 2.46
C VAL A 261 6.58 -2.37 1.77
N VAL A 262 6.19 -1.22 2.29
CA VAL A 262 5.17 -0.39 1.65
C VAL A 262 5.67 1.03 1.47
N TYR A 263 5.48 1.57 0.27
CA TYR A 263 5.68 2.98 -0.04
C TYR A 263 4.32 3.67 -0.03
N LEU A 264 4.21 4.78 0.68
CA LEU A 264 2.96 5.54 0.81
C LEU A 264 3.21 7.03 0.58
N ASN A 265 2.20 7.68 0.01
CA ASN A 265 2.06 9.14 -0.04
C ASN A 265 0.82 9.51 0.79
N PRO A 266 0.92 9.56 2.14
CA PRO A 266 -0.24 9.54 3.03
C PRO A 266 -1.23 10.69 2.83
N LYS A 267 -0.74 11.84 2.35
CA LYS A 267 -1.55 13.04 2.10
C LYS A 267 -1.92 13.23 0.63
N GLY A 268 -1.41 12.38 -0.26
CA GLY A 268 -1.51 12.58 -1.71
C GLY A 268 -0.86 13.89 -2.18
N ASP A 269 0.15 14.38 -1.47
CA ASP A 269 0.86 15.64 -1.79
C ASP A 269 2.19 15.41 -2.52
N GLY A 270 2.50 14.15 -2.87
CA GLY A 270 3.68 13.73 -3.61
C GLY A 270 4.87 13.42 -2.71
N LYS A 271 4.72 13.49 -1.39
CA LYS A 271 5.79 13.18 -0.43
C LYS A 271 5.72 11.72 -0.03
N TRP A 272 6.57 10.93 -0.66
CA TRP A 272 6.66 9.51 -0.44
C TRP A 272 7.46 9.16 0.81
N CYS A 273 6.99 8.13 1.51
CA CYS A 273 7.66 7.52 2.65
C CYS A 273 7.67 6.00 2.45
N LYS A 274 8.79 5.36 2.76
CA LYS A 274 8.95 3.91 2.84
C LYS A 274 8.73 3.47 4.29
N PHE A 275 7.86 2.50 4.48
CA PHE A 275 7.59 1.84 5.75
C PHE A 275 8.15 0.42 5.63
N ASP A 276 9.16 0.16 6.44
CA ASP A 276 9.93 -1.07 6.46
C ASP A 276 9.96 -1.52 7.94
N ASP A 277 8.92 -2.26 8.32
CA ASP A 277 8.65 -2.66 9.70
C ASP A 277 8.66 -1.50 10.71
N ASP A 278 9.67 -1.45 11.58
CA ASP A 278 9.88 -0.45 12.62
C ASP A 278 10.59 0.81 12.11
N VAL A 279 11.01 0.83 10.84
CA VAL A 279 11.71 1.94 10.21
C VAL A 279 10.81 2.64 9.20
N VAL A 280 10.60 3.94 9.41
CA VAL A 280 9.94 4.81 8.42
C VAL A 280 10.94 5.83 7.92
N SER A 281 11.06 5.94 6.60
CA SER A 281 12.01 6.84 5.95
C SER A 281 11.36 7.59 4.81
N ARG A 282 11.82 8.82 4.54
CA ARG A 282 11.41 9.55 3.34
C ARG A 282 12.13 8.98 2.12
N CYS A 283 11.41 8.85 1.02
CA CYS A 283 11.95 8.39 -0.24
C CYS A 283 11.50 9.31 -1.39
N THR A 284 12.17 9.19 -2.53
CA THR A 284 11.75 9.88 -3.75
C THR A 284 10.59 9.16 -4.42
N LYS A 285 9.98 9.80 -5.41
CA LYS A 285 8.92 9.18 -6.22
C LYS A 285 9.49 7.99 -7.00
N GLU A 286 10.69 8.15 -7.54
CA GLU A 286 11.45 7.15 -8.30
C GLU A 286 11.72 5.89 -7.48
N GLU A 287 12.05 6.06 -6.20
CA GLU A 287 12.22 4.95 -5.25
C GLU A 287 10.92 4.21 -4.94
N ALA A 288 9.78 4.91 -4.95
CA ALA A 288 8.48 4.33 -4.63
C ALA A 288 7.79 3.66 -5.83
N ILE A 289 8.00 4.19 -7.05
CA ILE A 289 7.27 3.78 -8.25
C ILE A 289 8.22 3.07 -9.22
N GLU A 290 9.10 3.81 -9.88
CA GLU A 290 9.91 3.32 -11.00
C GLU A 290 10.86 2.17 -10.62
N HIS A 291 11.47 2.23 -9.43
CA HIS A 291 12.33 1.15 -8.93
C HIS A 291 11.58 -0.15 -8.59
N ASN A 292 10.23 -0.13 -8.55
CA ASN A 292 9.42 -1.28 -8.17
C ASN A 292 8.67 -1.92 -9.36
N TYR A 293 9.01 -1.55 -10.60
CA TYR A 293 8.44 -2.15 -11.81
C TYR A 293 8.86 -3.61 -12.04
N GLY A 294 10.03 -4.04 -11.52
CA GLY A 294 10.62 -5.35 -11.82
C GLY A 294 11.50 -5.35 -13.07
N GLY A 295 11.86 -6.54 -13.55
CA GLY A 295 12.63 -6.79 -14.79
C GLY A 295 14.03 -6.19 -14.81
N HIS A 296 14.72 -6.17 -13.67
CA HIS A 296 16.09 -5.67 -13.58
C HIS A 296 17.09 -6.76 -13.96
N ASP A 297 17.14 -7.19 -15.22
CA ASP A 297 17.94 -8.35 -15.67
C ASP A 297 19.48 -8.18 -15.54
N ASP A 298 19.97 -6.96 -15.29
CA ASP A 298 21.41 -6.64 -15.41
C ASP A 298 22.24 -6.74 -14.12
N ASP A 299 21.66 -6.99 -12.94
CA ASP A 299 22.42 -6.84 -11.69
C ASP A 299 22.13 -7.93 -10.66
N LEU A 300 23.00 -8.95 -10.53
CA LEU A 300 22.96 -10.15 -9.63
C LEU A 300 22.60 -9.91 -8.14
N SER A 301 22.28 -8.67 -7.78
CA SER A 301 21.74 -8.20 -6.51
C SER A 301 20.30 -8.70 -6.23
N VAL A 302 19.91 -8.62 -4.96
CA VAL A 302 18.55 -8.89 -4.42
C VAL A 302 17.44 -8.09 -5.14
N ARG A 303 17.78 -7.07 -5.96
CA ARG A 303 16.81 -6.26 -6.70
C ARG A 303 16.04 -7.06 -7.77
N HIS A 304 16.60 -8.15 -8.29
CA HIS A 304 15.94 -9.02 -9.27
C HIS A 304 14.56 -9.49 -8.83
N CYS A 305 14.41 -9.78 -7.53
CA CYS A 305 13.17 -10.31 -6.97
C CYS A 305 12.40 -9.27 -6.13
N THR A 306 12.66 -7.97 -6.31
CA THR A 306 11.96 -6.88 -5.60
C THR A 306 11.06 -6.12 -6.56
N ASN A 307 9.74 -6.21 -6.37
CA ASN A 307 8.76 -5.53 -7.20
C ASN A 307 7.43 -5.34 -6.46
N ALA A 308 6.61 -4.42 -6.98
CA ALA A 308 5.26 -4.21 -6.48
C ALA A 308 4.41 -5.47 -6.68
N TYR A 309 3.63 -5.85 -5.67
CA TYR A 309 2.65 -6.94 -5.76
C TYR A 309 1.21 -6.47 -5.50
N MET A 310 1.03 -5.28 -4.89
CA MET A 310 -0.28 -4.66 -4.75
C MET A 310 -0.15 -3.13 -4.81
N LEU A 311 -1.11 -2.49 -5.46
CA LEU A 311 -1.21 -1.04 -5.61
C LEU A 311 -2.50 -0.55 -4.98
N VAL A 312 -2.43 0.60 -4.33
CA VAL A 312 -3.61 1.30 -3.80
C VAL A 312 -3.73 2.62 -4.51
N TYR A 313 -4.88 2.82 -5.14
CA TYR A 313 -5.25 4.04 -5.84
C TYR A 313 -6.45 4.70 -5.15
N ILE A 314 -6.48 6.02 -5.11
CA ILE A 314 -7.61 6.79 -4.57
C ILE A 314 -8.18 7.67 -5.67
N ARG A 315 -9.51 7.67 -5.82
CA ARG A 315 -10.20 8.52 -6.78
C ARG A 315 -9.94 9.99 -6.47
N GLU A 316 -9.53 10.76 -7.46
CA GLU A 316 -9.08 12.14 -7.29
C GLU A 316 -10.15 13.02 -6.62
N SER A 317 -11.43 12.84 -7.00
CA SER A 317 -12.57 13.56 -6.44
C SER A 317 -12.78 13.32 -4.93
N LYS A 318 -12.24 12.22 -4.39
CA LYS A 318 -12.39 11.83 -2.97
C LYS A 318 -11.16 12.19 -2.13
N LEU A 319 -10.06 12.60 -2.76
CA LEU A 319 -8.81 12.96 -2.10
C LEU A 319 -8.87 14.36 -1.44
N THR A 320 -9.76 15.24 -1.90
CA THR A 320 -9.83 16.66 -1.53
C THR A 320 -10.75 17.03 -0.37
N CYS A 321 -11.40 16.06 0.29
CA CYS A 321 -12.27 16.31 1.46
C CYS A 321 -11.55 17.03 2.64
N GLY A 322 -10.23 17.18 2.60
CA GLY A 322 -9.44 17.96 3.56
C GLY A 322 -9.00 19.38 3.14
N LYS A 323 -9.28 19.85 1.91
CA LYS A 323 -8.84 21.20 1.45
C LYS A 323 -9.91 22.29 1.58
N ALA A 324 -11.17 21.93 1.83
CA ALA A 324 -12.28 22.87 1.96
C ALA A 324 -12.61 23.15 3.45
N THR A 325 -11.82 24.00 4.12
CA THR A 325 -12.24 24.74 5.34
C THR A 325 -11.33 25.93 5.69
N ARG A 326 -10.39 26.36 4.82
CA ARG A 326 -9.49 27.50 5.10
C ARG A 326 -9.62 28.67 4.12
N ARG A 327 -10.76 28.79 3.43
CA ARG A 327 -11.08 29.95 2.59
C ARG A 327 -12.53 30.39 2.78
N GLU A 328 -12.93 30.63 4.02
CA GLU A 328 -14.15 31.40 4.34
C GLU A 328 -14.15 31.77 5.84
N LYS A 329 -13.10 32.50 6.28
CA LYS A 329 -13.13 33.19 7.57
C LYS A 329 -12.23 34.43 7.60
N ASN A 330 -12.11 35.10 6.45
CA ASN A 330 -11.38 36.36 6.32
C ASN A 330 -12.14 37.39 5.46
N ARG A 331 -13.46 37.46 5.67
CA ARG A 331 -14.28 38.63 5.32
C ARG A 331 -15.37 38.79 6.37
N GLY A 332 -15.31 39.88 7.13
CA GLY A 332 -16.39 40.33 8.01
C GLY A 332 -16.06 40.34 9.50
N SER A 333 -15.28 41.33 9.94
CA SER A 333 -15.34 41.87 11.30
C SER A 333 -15.60 43.37 11.16
N GLU A 334 -16.44 43.92 12.03
CA GLU A 334 -17.13 45.24 12.02
C GLU A 334 -18.52 45.13 11.32
N GLU A 335 -19.68 45.36 11.95
CA GLU A 335 -20.07 46.15 13.13
C GLU A 335 -21.16 45.45 13.98
N GLU A 336 -21.20 45.80 15.27
CA GLU A 336 -22.25 45.46 16.24
C GLU A 336 -23.52 46.32 16.03
N GLY A 337 -24.70 45.77 16.34
CA GLY A 337 -25.95 46.54 16.33
C GLY A 337 -27.20 45.75 16.75
N GLU A 338 -27.38 45.62 18.07
CA GLU A 338 -28.63 45.59 18.85
C GLU A 338 -29.78 44.57 18.66
N ALA A 339 -30.38 44.29 19.82
CA ALA A 339 -31.33 43.24 20.18
C ALA A 339 -32.76 43.39 19.64
N GLY A 340 -33.49 42.26 19.57
CA GLY A 340 -34.95 42.26 19.44
C GLY A 340 -35.60 40.86 19.40
N SER A 341 -36.01 40.36 20.57
CA SER A 341 -37.21 39.54 20.86
C SER A 341 -37.60 38.31 20.00
N SER A 342 -37.73 37.16 20.68
CA SER A 342 -38.49 35.93 20.36
C SER A 342 -40.02 36.21 20.11
N PRO A 343 -40.91 35.25 19.70
CA PRO A 343 -40.82 33.79 19.86
C PRO A 343 -41.46 32.86 18.79
N LEU A 344 -41.19 31.55 18.97
CA LEU A 344 -42.04 30.36 18.75
C LEU A 344 -42.95 30.25 17.50
N HIS A 345 -42.72 29.21 16.67
CA HIS A 345 -43.81 28.32 16.25
C HIS A 345 -43.31 26.93 15.84
N ALA A 346 -43.88 25.91 16.48
CA ALA A 346 -43.90 24.53 16.04
C ALA A 346 -45.05 24.33 15.03
N SER A 347 -44.87 23.41 14.07
CA SER A 347 -45.97 22.64 13.49
C SER A 347 -45.44 21.32 12.92
N ALA A 348 -46.01 20.24 13.41
CA ALA A 348 -46.01 18.91 12.82
C ALA A 348 -47.13 18.82 11.78
N ASP A 349 -46.95 18.02 10.73
CA ASP A 349 -47.94 17.11 10.08
C ASP A 349 -47.26 16.50 8.83
N SER A 350 -47.16 15.18 8.61
CA SER A 350 -48.13 14.09 8.40
C SER A 350 -48.18 13.66 6.91
N GLY A 351 -48.39 12.36 6.67
CA GLY A 351 -48.63 11.75 5.34
C GLY A 351 -47.47 10.86 4.86
N ARG A 352 -47.35 9.58 5.25
CA ARG A 352 -48.02 8.39 4.65
C ARG A 352 -48.18 8.44 3.13
N GLY A 353 -47.58 7.46 2.44
CA GLY A 353 -47.84 7.22 1.02
C GLY A 353 -47.02 6.08 0.39
N SER A 354 -47.22 4.85 0.87
CA SER A 354 -46.82 3.62 0.19
C SER A 354 -47.70 3.34 -1.02
N VAL A 355 -47.15 3.10 -2.22
CA VAL A 355 -47.80 2.25 -3.25
C VAL A 355 -46.74 1.52 -4.09
N LEU A 356 -46.62 0.21 -3.83
CA LEU A 356 -46.16 -0.79 -4.78
C LEU A 356 -47.32 -1.22 -5.68
N ARG A 357 -47.09 -1.36 -7.00
CA ARG A 357 -47.58 -2.49 -7.82
C ARG A 357 -47.10 -2.41 -9.28
N PRO A 358 -46.52 -3.50 -9.83
CA PRO A 358 -46.54 -3.84 -11.26
C PRO A 358 -47.74 -4.78 -11.55
N PRO A 359 -47.89 -5.49 -12.69
CA PRO A 359 -47.35 -5.34 -14.07
C PRO A 359 -48.47 -5.35 -15.16
N ARG A 360 -48.08 -5.22 -16.44
CA ARG A 360 -48.69 -5.77 -17.69
C ARG A 360 -47.88 -5.17 -18.86
N GLN A 361 -47.43 -5.86 -19.89
CA GLN A 361 -47.72 -7.16 -20.48
C GLN A 361 -46.43 -7.72 -21.09
#